data_AF-A0A2J8VCA0-F1
#
_entry.id   AF-A0A2J8VCA0-F1
#
_cell.length_a   1.000
_cell.length_b   1.000
_cell.length_c   1.000
_cell.angle_alpha   90.00
_cell.angle_beta   90.00
_cell.angle_gamma   90.00
#
_symmetry.space_group_name_H-M   'P 1'
#
loop_
_entity.id
_entity.type
_entity.pdbx_description
1 polymer ?
#
loop_
_entity_poly.entity_id
_entity_poly.type
_entity_poly.pdbx_seq_one_letter_code
_entity_poly.pdbx_strand_id
1 'polypeptide(L)'
;MAVAMAIYVAGGVSGGHVNPAVSFAMCLFGRMKWFKLPFYVGAQFLGAFLGAATLFGIYYDGLMSFAGGKLLIMGENATAHIFATYPAPYLSLANAFADQVVATTILLIIVFAIFDSRNLGAPRGLEPIVIGLLIIVIASSLGLNSGCAMNPARDLSPRLFTALAGWGFEVFRAGNNFWWIPVVGPMVGAVIGGLIYVLVIEIHHPEPDSVFKAEQSEDKPEKYELSVIM
;
A
#
# COMPACT_ATOMS: atom_id res chain seq x y z
N MET A 1 10.04 -6.28 -4.59
CA MET A 1 9.93 -7.56 -3.85
C MET A 1 9.86 -7.43 -2.33
N ALA A 2 10.45 -6.41 -1.68
CA ALA A 2 10.36 -6.24 -0.22
C ALA A 2 8.91 -6.24 0.32
N VAL A 3 7.99 -5.60 -0.39
CA VAL A 3 6.56 -5.56 -0.02
C VAL A 3 5.94 -6.96 -0.05
N ALA A 4 6.25 -7.80 -1.03
CA ALA A 4 5.77 -9.18 -1.07
C ALA A 4 6.19 -9.97 0.18
N MET A 5 7.45 -9.83 0.59
CA MET A 5 7.96 -10.48 1.80
C MET A 5 7.27 -9.96 3.06
N ALA A 6 7.06 -8.65 3.17
CA ALA A 6 6.34 -8.05 4.29
C ALA A 6 4.89 -8.54 4.38
N ILE A 7 4.21 -8.70 3.23
CA ILE A 7 2.86 -9.28 3.16
C ILE A 7 2.89 -10.75 3.56
N TYR A 8 3.88 -11.56 3.15
CA TYR A 8 3.98 -12.95 3.63
C TYR A 8 4.15 -13.03 5.15
N VAL A 9 4.96 -12.14 5.74
CA VAL A 9 5.18 -12.09 7.19
C VAL A 9 3.90 -11.72 7.95
N ALA A 10 3.16 -10.72 7.47
CA ALA A 10 2.05 -10.13 8.23
C ALA A 10 0.64 -10.54 7.74
N GLY A 11 0.54 -11.21 6.59
CA GLY A 11 -0.70 -11.45 5.85
C GLY A 11 -1.71 -12.29 6.62
N GLY A 12 -1.27 -13.41 7.20
CA GLY A 12 -2.15 -14.29 7.98
C GLY A 12 -2.70 -13.70 9.28
N VAL A 13 -2.15 -12.58 9.75
CA VAL A 13 -2.55 -11.94 11.02
C VAL A 13 -3.31 -10.63 10.77
N SER A 14 -2.74 -9.76 9.95
CA SER A 14 -3.22 -8.39 9.75
C SER A 14 -3.76 -8.11 8.35
N GLY A 15 -3.68 -9.08 7.42
CA GLY A 15 -3.92 -8.87 6.00
C GLY A 15 -2.76 -8.19 5.27
N GLY A 16 -1.65 -7.88 5.96
CA GLY A 16 -0.44 -7.38 5.33
C GLY A 16 -0.58 -6.01 4.67
N HIS A 17 -1.39 -5.10 5.21
CA HIS A 17 -1.65 -3.80 4.57
C HIS A 17 -0.38 -2.99 4.29
N VAL A 18 0.54 -2.96 5.27
CA VAL A 18 1.87 -2.29 5.24
C VAL A 18 1.88 -0.85 4.68
N ASN A 19 0.72 -0.20 4.62
CA ASN A 19 0.49 1.08 3.95
C ASN A 19 -0.76 1.77 4.58
N PRO A 20 -0.61 3.01 5.09
CA PRO A 20 -1.74 3.78 5.62
C PRO A 20 -2.85 4.03 4.60
N ALA A 21 -2.51 4.26 3.33
CA ALA A 21 -3.48 4.52 2.28
C ALA A 21 -4.33 3.28 1.97
N VAL A 22 -3.71 2.09 1.93
CA VAL A 22 -4.42 0.80 1.81
C VAL A 22 -5.28 0.56 3.04
N SER A 23 -4.74 0.78 4.24
CA SER A 23 -5.49 0.59 5.50
C SER A 23 -6.72 1.49 5.56
N PHE A 24 -6.57 2.74 5.14
CA PHE A 24 -7.67 3.70 5.07
C PHE A 24 -8.73 3.26 4.05
N ALA A 25 -8.32 2.86 2.84
CA ALA A 25 -9.25 2.35 1.82
C ALA A 25 -10.00 1.11 2.32
N MET A 26 -9.32 0.16 2.97
CA MET A 26 -9.97 -1.01 3.55
C MET A 26 -11.03 -0.62 4.59
N CYS A 27 -10.81 0.42 5.38
CA CYS A 27 -11.85 0.96 6.26
C CYS A 27 -13.00 1.61 5.51
N LEU A 28 -12.69 2.47 4.53
CA LEU A 28 -13.67 3.23 3.77
C LEU A 28 -14.66 2.32 3.02
N PHE A 29 -14.16 1.22 2.46
CA PHE A 29 -14.97 0.26 1.71
C PHE A 29 -15.47 -0.92 2.57
N GLY A 30 -15.48 -0.77 3.91
CA GLY A 30 -16.10 -1.75 4.82
C GLY A 30 -15.34 -3.07 4.99
N ARG A 31 -14.09 -3.17 4.52
CA ARG A 31 -13.23 -4.36 4.60
C ARG A 31 -12.39 -4.42 5.90
N MET A 32 -12.32 -3.32 6.67
CA MET A 32 -11.67 -3.26 7.97
C MET A 32 -12.44 -2.33 8.93
N LYS A 33 -12.56 -2.72 10.21
CA LYS A 33 -13.18 -1.86 11.23
C LYS A 33 -12.33 -0.61 11.51
N TRP A 34 -12.95 0.56 11.53
CA TRP A 34 -12.28 1.86 11.75
C TRP A 34 -11.43 1.94 13.02
N PHE A 35 -11.84 1.30 14.12
CA PHE A 35 -11.06 1.32 15.36
C PHE A 35 -9.65 0.73 15.21
N LYS A 36 -9.43 -0.17 14.24
CA LYS A 36 -8.12 -0.77 13.98
C LYS A 36 -7.16 0.17 13.25
N LEU A 37 -7.69 1.14 12.50
CA LEU A 37 -6.92 2.06 11.66
C LEU A 37 -5.77 2.77 12.42
N PRO A 38 -5.98 3.42 13.58
CA PRO A 38 -4.90 4.10 14.28
C PRO A 38 -3.78 3.14 14.71
N PHE A 39 -4.11 1.90 15.10
CA PHE A 39 -3.10 0.90 15.47
C PHE A 39 -2.31 0.41 14.24
N TYR A 40 -2.98 0.21 13.11
CA TYR A 40 -2.33 -0.14 11.85
C TYR A 40 -1.37 0.97 11.41
N VAL A 41 -1.84 2.22 11.38
CA VAL A 41 -1.03 3.37 10.99
C VAL A 41 0.15 3.54 11.96
N GLY A 42 -0.08 3.50 13.28
CA GLY A 42 0.98 3.60 14.28
C GLY A 42 2.07 2.54 14.11
N ALA A 43 1.68 1.27 13.92
CA ALA A 43 2.62 0.17 13.70
C ALA A 43 3.39 0.32 12.38
N GLN A 44 2.74 0.76 11.30
CA GLN A 44 3.37 0.98 10.00
C GLN A 44 4.39 2.11 10.05
N PHE A 45 4.05 3.23 10.70
CA PHE A 45 4.98 4.34 10.91
C PHE A 45 6.17 3.93 11.77
N LEU A 46 5.94 3.24 12.89
CA LEU A 46 7.02 2.75 13.75
C LEU A 46 7.93 1.77 13.01
N GLY A 47 7.35 0.81 12.29
CA GLY A 47 8.11 -0.15 11.49
C GLY A 47 8.95 0.51 10.41
N ALA A 48 8.41 1.50 9.70
CA ALA A 48 9.16 2.26 8.70
C ALA A 48 10.30 3.09 9.32
N PHE A 49 10.09 3.68 10.50
CA PHE A 49 11.12 4.41 11.24
C PHE A 49 12.28 3.48 11.65
N LEU A 50 11.95 2.34 12.27
CA LEU A 50 12.93 1.36 12.72
C LEU A 50 13.67 0.72 11.54
N GLY A 51 12.97 0.48 10.42
CA GLY A 51 13.58 0.03 9.18
C GLY A 51 14.61 1.02 8.64
N ALA A 52 14.27 2.31 8.63
CA ALA A 52 15.21 3.38 8.24
C ALA A 52 16.42 3.45 9.17
N ALA A 53 16.22 3.39 10.49
CA ALA A 53 17.30 3.39 11.47
C ALA A 53 18.22 2.18 11.33
N THR A 54 17.64 1.00 11.10
CA THR A 54 18.40 -0.24 10.88
C THR A 54 19.24 -0.15 9.60
N LEU A 55 18.64 0.30 8.49
CA LEU A 55 19.36 0.47 7.23
C LEU A 55 20.51 1.47 7.38
N PHE A 56 20.27 2.61 8.04
CA PHE A 56 21.29 3.61 8.32
C PHE A 56 22.46 3.05 9.13
N GLY A 57 22.18 2.28 10.19
CA GLY A 57 23.22 1.65 11.00
C GLY A 57 24.05 0.64 10.21
N ILE A 58 23.40 -0.22 9.41
CA ILE A 58 24.08 -1.24 8.59
C ILE A 58 24.94 -0.60 7.48
N TYR A 59 24.46 0.49 6.87
CA TYR A 59 25.14 1.16 5.76
C TYR A 59 25.95 2.39 6.18
N TYR A 60 26.17 2.61 7.48
CA TYR A 60 26.78 3.86 7.98
C TYR A 60 28.12 4.18 7.30
N ASP A 61 29.05 3.22 7.29
CA ASP A 61 30.38 3.41 6.69
C ASP A 61 30.29 3.66 5.17
N GLY A 62 29.37 2.98 4.48
CA GLY A 62 29.12 3.20 3.06
C GLY A 62 28.57 4.59 2.76
N LEU A 63 27.64 5.08 3.58
CA LEU A 63 27.09 6.43 3.47
C LEU A 63 28.17 7.49 3.71
N MET A 64 28.99 7.32 4.76
CA MET A 64 30.08 8.23 5.06
C MET A 64 31.13 8.22 3.95
N SER A 65 31.50 7.05 3.44
CA SER A 65 32.48 6.94 2.35
C SER A 65 31.97 7.58 1.05
N PHE A 66 30.69 7.38 0.69
CA PHE A 66 30.11 7.90 -0.55
C PHE A 66 29.97 9.43 -0.53
N ALA A 67 29.47 9.97 0.58
CA ALA A 67 29.15 11.41 0.68
C ALA A 67 30.26 12.24 1.36
N GLY A 68 31.47 11.69 1.51
CA GLY A 68 32.62 12.40 2.10
C GLY A 68 32.37 12.83 3.55
N GLY A 69 31.73 11.98 4.33
CA GLY A 69 31.37 12.22 5.74
C GLY A 69 30.19 13.16 5.94
N LYS A 70 29.42 13.47 4.87
CA LYS A 70 28.28 14.40 4.93
C LYS A 70 26.95 13.70 4.68
N LEU A 71 25.91 14.20 5.31
CA LEU A 71 24.54 13.73 5.12
C LEU A 71 23.76 14.73 4.26
N LEU A 72 23.78 14.50 2.95
CA LEU A 72 23.27 15.45 1.94
C LEU A 72 21.84 15.11 1.50
N ILE A 73 21.01 16.14 1.31
CA ILE A 73 19.60 16.00 0.92
C ILE A 73 19.43 16.01 -0.60
N MET A 74 20.10 16.94 -1.29
CA MET A 74 20.03 17.14 -2.74
C MET A 74 21.45 17.23 -3.33
N GLY A 75 21.58 17.01 -4.64
CA GLY A 75 22.85 17.01 -5.35
C GLY A 75 23.34 15.61 -5.70
N GLU A 76 24.48 15.54 -6.39
CA GLU A 76 25.04 14.30 -6.95
C GLU A 76 25.32 13.24 -5.87
N ASN A 77 25.86 13.67 -4.72
CA ASN A 77 26.18 12.79 -3.58
C ASN A 77 25.10 12.80 -2.49
N ALA A 78 23.86 13.17 -2.84
CA ALA A 78 22.75 13.13 -1.90
C ALA A 78 22.48 11.70 -1.44
N THR A 79 22.17 11.52 -0.14
CA THR A 79 21.88 10.21 0.44
C THR A 79 20.50 10.14 1.10
N ALA A 80 19.83 11.28 1.30
CA ALA A 80 18.49 11.30 1.90
C ALA A 80 17.44 10.53 1.08
N HIS A 81 17.62 10.48 -0.25
CA HIS A 81 16.70 9.83 -1.19
C HIS A 81 16.68 8.29 -1.07
N ILE A 82 17.65 7.70 -0.37
CA ILE A 82 17.64 6.27 -0.02
C ILE A 82 16.46 5.96 0.92
N PHE A 83 16.11 6.90 1.81
CA PHE A 83 15.14 6.70 2.87
C PHE A 83 13.74 7.17 2.49
N ALA A 84 13.62 8.38 1.96
CA ALA A 84 12.35 9.00 1.56
C ALA A 84 12.41 9.47 0.10
N THR A 85 11.27 9.72 -0.54
CA THR A 85 11.25 10.15 -1.94
C THR A 85 11.39 11.67 -2.06
N TYR A 86 11.97 12.12 -3.17
CA TYR A 86 12.14 13.53 -3.49
C TYR A 86 11.76 13.73 -4.97
N PRO A 87 11.19 14.88 -5.34
CA PRO A 87 10.76 15.12 -6.70
C PRO A 87 11.99 15.39 -7.59
N ALA A 88 11.89 15.00 -8.86
CA ALA A 88 12.86 15.38 -9.87
C ALA A 88 12.91 16.91 -10.02
N PRO A 89 14.06 17.51 -10.37
CA PRO A 89 14.21 18.97 -10.42
C PRO A 89 13.26 19.70 -11.37
N TYR A 90 12.78 19.01 -12.43
CA TYR A 90 11.85 19.57 -13.41
C TYR A 90 10.38 19.48 -12.99
N LEU A 91 10.06 18.73 -11.93
CA LEU A 91 8.69 18.35 -11.62
C LEU A 91 8.00 19.44 -10.79
N SER A 92 6.86 19.93 -11.29
CA SER A 92 6.00 20.83 -10.53
C SER A 92 5.27 20.11 -9.40
N LEU A 93 4.92 20.82 -8.33
CA LEU A 93 4.14 20.24 -7.21
C LEU A 93 2.79 19.67 -7.68
N ALA A 94 2.14 20.31 -8.65
CA ALA A 94 0.87 19.84 -9.21
C ALA A 94 1.03 18.48 -9.93
N ASN A 95 2.06 18.35 -10.78
CA ASN A 95 2.34 17.08 -11.45
C ASN A 95 2.83 16.01 -10.47
N ALA A 96 3.61 16.38 -9.46
CA ALA A 96 4.05 15.46 -8.43
C ALA A 96 2.87 14.91 -7.60
N PHE A 97 1.88 15.76 -7.32
CA PHE A 97 0.65 15.33 -6.68
C PHE A 97 -0.17 14.39 -7.57
N ALA A 98 -0.38 14.77 -8.84
CA ALA A 98 -1.10 13.93 -9.80
C ALA A 98 -0.41 12.56 -10.00
N ASP A 99 0.91 12.53 -10.07
CA ASP A 99 1.74 11.33 -10.16
C ASP A 99 1.48 10.37 -8.98
N GLN A 100 1.53 10.87 -7.74
CA GLN A 100 1.24 10.05 -6.55
C GLN A 100 -0.21 9.57 -6.50
N VAL A 101 -1.17 10.40 -6.91
CA VAL A 101 -2.60 10.02 -6.98
C VAL A 101 -2.81 8.91 -8.00
N VAL A 102 -2.29 9.05 -9.22
CA VAL A 102 -2.45 8.06 -10.29
C VAL A 102 -1.78 6.74 -9.93
N ALA A 103 -0.53 6.78 -9.47
CA ALA A 103 0.20 5.58 -9.04
C ALA A 103 -0.57 4.81 -7.96
N THR A 104 -1.11 5.50 -6.96
CA THR A 104 -1.84 4.87 -5.86
C THR A 104 -3.25 4.44 -6.28
N THR A 105 -3.88 5.13 -7.23
CA THR A 105 -5.16 4.71 -7.83
C THR A 105 -5.01 3.35 -8.50
N ILE A 106 -3.99 3.19 -9.35
CA ILE A 106 -3.69 1.92 -10.03
C ILE A 106 -3.38 0.82 -9.00
N LEU A 107 -2.58 1.15 -7.98
CA LEU A 107 -2.29 0.23 -6.88
C LEU A 107 -3.58 -0.31 -6.23
N LEU A 108 -4.51 0.57 -5.86
CA LEU A 108 -5.72 0.15 -5.14
C LEU A 108 -6.73 -0.60 -6.02
N ILE A 109 -6.86 -0.22 -7.30
CA ILE A 109 -7.70 -0.98 -8.25
C ILE A 109 -7.25 -2.44 -8.30
N ILE A 110 -5.94 -2.67 -8.46
CA ILE A 110 -5.41 -4.02 -8.64
C ILE A 110 -5.35 -4.77 -7.30
N VAL A 111 -5.07 -4.09 -6.19
CA VAL A 111 -5.17 -4.72 -4.85
C VAL A 111 -6.60 -5.23 -4.60
N PHE A 112 -7.64 -4.43 -4.90
CA PHE A 112 -9.02 -4.91 -4.76
C PHE A 112 -9.32 -6.04 -5.75
N ALA A 113 -8.83 -5.97 -6.98
CA ALA A 113 -8.99 -7.05 -7.96
C ALA A 113 -8.40 -8.38 -7.51
N ILE A 114 -7.22 -8.37 -6.89
CA ILE A 114 -6.53 -9.58 -6.42
C ILE A 114 -7.27 -10.22 -5.24
N PHE A 115 -7.83 -9.41 -4.34
CA PHE A 115 -8.50 -9.89 -3.13
C PHE A 115 -10.02 -10.08 -3.27
N ASP A 116 -10.60 -9.74 -4.43
CA ASP A 116 -12.00 -10.04 -4.72
C ASP A 116 -12.16 -11.52 -5.12
N SER A 117 -12.80 -12.30 -4.26
CA SER A 117 -13.05 -13.73 -4.48
C SER A 117 -14.00 -14.02 -5.65
N ARG A 118 -14.71 -13.02 -6.17
CA ARG A 118 -15.60 -13.15 -7.34
C ARG A 118 -14.88 -12.85 -8.65
N ASN A 119 -13.67 -12.32 -8.60
CA ASN A 119 -12.85 -12.04 -9.78
C ASN A 119 -11.90 -13.22 -10.06
N LEU A 120 -11.14 -13.16 -11.16
CA LEU A 120 -10.13 -14.16 -11.53
C LEU A 120 -9.15 -14.45 -10.37
N GLY A 121 -8.83 -13.41 -9.59
CA GLY A 121 -7.95 -13.48 -8.42
C GLY A 121 -6.52 -13.89 -8.78
N ALA A 122 -5.68 -14.01 -7.76
CA ALA A 122 -4.40 -14.72 -7.88
C ALA A 122 -4.52 -16.13 -7.26
N PRO A 123 -3.74 -17.12 -7.73
CA PRO A 123 -3.68 -18.41 -7.06
C PRO A 123 -3.29 -18.24 -5.59
N ARG A 124 -3.90 -19.05 -4.71
CA ARG A 124 -3.67 -18.96 -3.27
C ARG A 124 -2.19 -19.02 -2.93
N GLY A 125 -1.74 -18.04 -2.16
CA GLY A 125 -0.36 -17.89 -1.75
C GLY A 125 0.50 -17.09 -2.73
N LEU A 126 0.02 -16.75 -3.93
CA LEU A 126 0.74 -15.90 -4.89
C LEU A 126 0.31 -14.44 -4.85
N GLU A 127 -0.76 -14.10 -4.12
CA GLU A 127 -1.25 -12.73 -3.96
C GLU A 127 -0.11 -11.75 -3.58
N PRO A 128 0.77 -12.06 -2.60
CA PRO A 128 1.87 -11.16 -2.24
C PRO A 128 2.89 -10.94 -3.36
N ILE A 129 3.18 -11.97 -4.16
CA ILE A 129 4.10 -11.88 -5.30
C ILE A 129 3.51 -10.98 -6.38
N VAL A 130 2.23 -11.17 -6.71
CA VAL A 130 1.55 -10.34 -7.72
C VAL A 130 1.52 -8.87 -7.28
N ILE A 131 1.26 -8.59 -6.01
CA ILE A 131 1.34 -7.22 -5.45
C ILE A 131 2.78 -6.68 -5.54
N GLY A 132 3.78 -7.51 -5.26
CA GLY A 132 5.19 -7.14 -5.41
C GLY A 132 5.57 -6.77 -6.85
N LEU A 133 5.07 -7.54 -7.84
CA LEU A 133 5.27 -7.30 -9.26
C LEU A 133 4.54 -6.04 -9.74
N LEU A 134 3.31 -5.82 -9.26
CA LEU A 134 2.54 -4.60 -9.52
C LEU A 134 3.34 -3.36 -9.10
N ILE A 135 3.92 -3.38 -7.91
CA ILE A 135 4.73 -2.25 -7.41
C ILE A 135 5.96 -2.04 -8.29
N ILE A 136 6.59 -3.11 -8.80
CA ILE A 136 7.71 -3.00 -9.75
C ILE A 136 7.24 -2.33 -11.04
N VAL A 137 6.10 -2.75 -11.60
CA VAL A 137 5.53 -2.15 -12.82
C VAL A 137 5.29 -0.65 -12.61
N ILE A 138 4.57 -0.26 -11.55
CA ILE A 138 4.27 1.15 -11.26
C ILE A 138 5.56 1.95 -11.05
N ALA A 139 6.52 1.43 -10.28
CA ALA A 139 7.79 2.11 -10.04
C ALA A 139 8.62 2.27 -11.33
N SER A 140 8.62 1.27 -12.21
CA SER A 140 9.33 1.34 -13.49
C SER A 140 8.70 2.31 -14.49
N SER A 141 7.38 2.53 -14.40
CA SER A 141 6.66 3.42 -15.32
C SER A 141 6.60 4.87 -14.83
N LEU A 142 6.41 5.10 -13.52
CA LEU A 142 6.16 6.43 -12.95
C LEU A 142 7.25 6.91 -11.97
N GLY A 143 8.20 6.04 -11.62
CA GLY A 143 9.17 6.30 -10.54
C GLY A 143 10.12 7.47 -10.79
N LEU A 144 10.40 7.81 -12.05
CA LEU A 144 11.34 8.88 -12.40
C LEU A 144 10.86 10.27 -11.98
N ASN A 145 9.55 10.48 -11.85
CA ASN A 145 9.01 11.79 -11.46
C ASN A 145 9.29 12.08 -9.98
N SER A 146 8.76 11.25 -9.09
CA SER A 146 8.74 11.54 -7.64
C SER A 146 9.09 10.35 -6.75
N GLY A 147 9.65 9.28 -7.34
CA GLY A 147 10.10 8.09 -6.63
C GLY A 147 9.00 7.09 -6.26
N CYS A 148 7.76 7.28 -6.73
CA CYS A 148 6.60 6.40 -6.47
C CYS A 148 6.45 6.01 -4.99
N ALA A 149 6.26 7.00 -4.10
CA ALA A 149 6.08 6.71 -2.68
C ALA A 149 4.87 5.79 -2.41
N MET A 150 3.69 6.13 -2.95
CA MET A 150 2.41 5.39 -2.86
C MET A 150 1.95 4.99 -1.44
N ASN A 151 2.68 5.40 -0.41
CA ASN A 151 2.55 4.92 0.94
C ASN A 151 3.03 5.99 1.93
N PRO A 152 2.13 6.61 2.71
CA PRO A 152 2.48 7.66 3.64
C PRO A 152 3.52 7.25 4.70
N ALA A 153 3.43 6.02 5.24
CA ALA A 153 4.38 5.55 6.26
C ALA A 153 5.78 5.31 5.66
N ARG A 154 5.86 4.84 4.41
CA ARG A 154 7.11 4.58 3.68
C ARG A 154 7.90 5.86 3.37
N ASP A 155 7.25 7.01 3.34
CA ASP A 155 7.90 8.29 3.07
C ASP A 155 8.09 9.13 4.33
N LEU A 156 7.00 9.45 5.03
CA LEU A 156 7.03 10.42 6.12
C LEU A 156 7.85 9.90 7.31
N SER A 157 7.78 8.61 7.61
CA SER A 157 8.49 8.03 8.75
C SER A 157 10.01 7.98 8.54
N PRO A 158 10.54 7.45 7.42
CA PRO A 158 11.97 7.53 7.12
C PRO A 158 12.47 8.98 6.93
N ARG A 159 11.62 9.89 6.44
CA ARG A 159 11.94 11.34 6.36
C ARG A 159 12.12 11.95 7.74
N LEU A 160 11.25 11.60 8.70
CA LEU A 160 11.43 12.02 10.09
C LEU A 160 12.72 11.43 10.66
N PHE A 161 13.03 10.17 10.39
CA PHE A 161 14.29 9.56 10.80
C PHE A 161 15.49 10.35 10.27
N THR A 162 15.57 10.64 8.96
CA THR A 162 16.72 11.37 8.39
C THR A 162 16.84 12.79 8.94
N ALA A 163 15.73 13.47 9.23
CA ALA A 163 15.75 14.76 9.91
C ALA A 163 16.48 14.69 11.26
N LEU A 164 16.20 13.63 12.05
CA LEU A 164 16.78 13.40 13.38
C LEU A 164 18.21 12.84 13.32
N ALA A 165 18.53 12.04 12.30
CA ALA A 165 19.80 11.33 12.17
C ALA A 165 20.97 12.20 11.66
N GLY A 166 20.69 13.43 11.22
CA GLY A 166 21.74 14.41 10.90
C GLY A 166 21.66 15.06 9.51
N TRP A 167 20.70 14.68 8.66
CA TRP A 167 20.41 15.46 7.43
C TRP A 167 19.76 16.81 7.75
N GLY A 168 19.12 16.92 8.92
CA GLY A 168 18.45 18.13 9.38
C GLY A 168 17.02 18.29 8.83
N PHE A 169 16.28 19.25 9.37
CA PHE A 169 14.86 19.46 9.05
C PHE A 169 14.61 20.00 7.63
N GLU A 170 15.66 20.36 6.89
CA GLU A 170 15.56 20.76 5.47
C GLU A 170 15.02 19.61 4.58
N VAL A 171 15.00 18.36 5.06
CA VAL A 171 14.33 17.23 4.38
C VAL A 171 12.83 17.47 4.17
N PHE A 172 12.22 18.37 4.94
CA PHE A 172 10.82 18.79 4.79
C PHE A 172 10.66 20.02 3.89
N ARG A 173 11.74 20.71 3.53
CA ARG A 173 11.72 21.91 2.66
C ARG A 173 12.13 21.60 1.23
N ALA A 174 12.93 20.55 1.03
CA ALA A 174 13.36 20.09 -0.28
C ALA A 174 12.18 19.87 -1.24
N GLY A 175 12.38 20.24 -2.52
CA GLY A 175 11.35 20.10 -3.56
C GLY A 175 10.12 20.98 -3.32
N ASN A 176 10.31 22.22 -2.86
CA ASN A 176 9.22 23.18 -2.58
C ASN A 176 8.23 22.66 -1.53
N ASN A 177 8.76 22.13 -0.42
CA ASN A 177 7.98 21.48 0.64
C ASN A 177 7.23 20.22 0.14
N PHE A 178 7.89 19.36 -0.63
CA PHE A 178 7.29 18.18 -1.25
C PHE A 178 6.71 17.15 -0.25
N TRP A 179 7.19 17.12 1.00
CA TRP A 179 6.92 16.07 1.99
C TRP A 179 5.44 15.69 2.20
N TRP A 180 4.51 16.63 2.00
CA TRP A 180 3.08 16.37 2.19
C TRP A 180 2.46 15.60 1.02
N ILE A 181 3.07 15.64 -0.17
CA ILE A 181 2.55 14.99 -1.37
C ILE A 181 2.55 13.45 -1.22
N PRO A 182 3.65 12.79 -0.79
CA PRO A 182 3.65 11.37 -0.45
C PRO A 182 2.70 10.95 0.69
N VAL A 183 2.15 11.91 1.43
CA VAL A 183 1.19 11.66 2.50
C VAL A 183 -0.24 11.78 1.97
N VAL A 184 -0.57 12.91 1.36
CA VAL A 184 -1.94 13.22 0.92
C VAL A 184 -2.27 12.57 -0.43
N GLY A 185 -1.33 12.59 -1.38
CA GLY A 185 -1.53 12.04 -2.73
C GLY A 185 -1.95 10.57 -2.70
N PRO A 186 -1.24 9.68 -1.97
CA PRO A 186 -1.65 8.30 -1.84
C PRO A 186 -3.01 8.10 -1.18
N MET A 187 -3.38 8.92 -0.19
CA MET A 187 -4.69 8.83 0.45
C MET A 187 -5.81 9.13 -0.55
N VAL A 188 -5.66 10.19 -1.36
CA VAL A 188 -6.61 10.56 -2.41
C VAL A 188 -6.67 9.47 -3.49
N GLY A 189 -5.51 9.00 -3.96
CA GLY A 189 -5.44 7.94 -4.96
C GLY A 189 -6.08 6.63 -4.48
N ALA A 190 -5.91 6.28 -3.20
CA ALA A 190 -6.51 5.08 -2.64
C ALA A 190 -8.05 5.13 -2.60
N VAL A 191 -8.62 6.31 -2.31
CA VAL A 191 -10.07 6.53 -2.38
C VAL A 191 -10.56 6.40 -3.83
N ILE A 192 -9.91 7.09 -4.76
CA ILE A 192 -10.30 7.07 -6.18
C ILE A 192 -10.19 5.65 -6.74
N GLY A 193 -9.08 4.95 -6.51
CA GLY A 193 -8.87 3.59 -7.01
C GLY A 193 -9.89 2.61 -6.46
N GLY A 194 -10.22 2.71 -5.17
CA GLY A 194 -11.26 1.89 -4.59
C GLY A 194 -12.64 2.18 -5.15
N LEU A 195 -13.00 3.46 -5.35
CA LEU A 195 -14.27 3.86 -5.94
C LEU A 195 -14.39 3.34 -7.38
N ILE A 196 -13.33 3.49 -8.18
CA ILE A 196 -13.30 2.97 -9.56
C ILE A 196 -13.53 1.46 -9.56
N TYR A 197 -12.82 0.71 -8.71
CA TYR A 197 -13.00 -0.74 -8.67
C TYR A 197 -14.42 -1.13 -8.26
N VAL A 198 -14.96 -0.52 -7.21
CA VAL A 198 -16.30 -0.82 -6.70
C VAL A 198 -17.35 -0.55 -7.78
N LEU A 199 -17.32 0.64 -8.36
CA LEU A 199 -18.36 1.10 -9.30
C LEU A 199 -18.25 0.49 -10.68
N VAL A 200 -17.03 0.21 -11.16
CA VAL A 200 -16.81 -0.26 -12.53
C VAL A 200 -16.68 -1.78 -12.61
N ILE A 201 -16.26 -2.46 -11.53
CA ILE A 201 -16.02 -3.90 -11.53
C ILE A 201 -16.91 -4.61 -10.51
N GLU A 202 -16.80 -4.27 -9.23
CA GLU A 202 -17.35 -5.08 -8.13
C GLU A 202 -18.87 -5.22 -8.13
N ILE A 203 -19.60 -4.18 -8.56
CA ILE A 203 -21.07 -4.20 -8.66
C ILE A 203 -21.59 -4.92 -9.91
N HIS A 204 -20.72 -5.25 -10.87
CA HIS A 204 -21.08 -5.93 -12.12
C HIS A 204 -20.88 -7.44 -12.06
N HIS A 205 -20.37 -7.97 -10.94
CA HIS A 205 -20.35 -9.42 -10.72
C HIS A 205 -21.78 -9.96 -10.73
N PRO A 206 -22.02 -11.11 -11.38
CA PRO A 206 -23.33 -11.75 -11.32
C PRO A 206 -23.70 -12.00 -9.85
N GLU A 207 -24.97 -11.82 -9.52
CA GLU A 207 -25.46 -12.24 -8.21
C GLU A 207 -25.19 -13.75 -8.06
N PRO A 208 -24.80 -14.23 -6.86
CA PRO A 208 -24.61 -15.65 -6.64
C PRO A 208 -25.93 -16.35 -6.99
N ASP A 209 -25.90 -17.13 -8.07
CA ASP A 209 -27.09 -17.71 -8.70
C ASP A 209 -28.03 -18.31 -7.65
N SER A 210 -29.30 -17.94 -7.74
CA SER A 210 -30.43 -18.60 -7.07
C SER A 210 -30.53 -20.11 -7.35
N VAL A 211 -29.67 -20.65 -8.24
CA VAL A 211 -29.49 -22.08 -8.54
C VAL A 211 -29.07 -22.87 -7.29
N PHE A 212 -28.21 -22.31 -6.42
CA PHE A 212 -27.85 -22.99 -5.16
C PHE A 212 -28.98 -23.03 -4.12
N LYS A 213 -29.97 -22.13 -4.21
CA LYS A 213 -31.17 -22.19 -3.35
C LYS A 213 -32.17 -23.24 -3.83
N ALA A 214 -32.22 -23.52 -5.13
CA ALA A 214 -33.08 -24.56 -5.69
C ALA A 214 -32.56 -25.96 -5.34
N GLU A 215 -31.25 -26.21 -5.52
CA GLU A 215 -30.64 -27.52 -5.21
C GLU A 215 -30.69 -27.86 -3.70
N GLN A 216 -30.56 -26.88 -2.80
CA GLN A 216 -30.74 -27.12 -1.36
C GLN A 216 -32.19 -27.34 -0.92
N SER A 217 -33.17 -27.02 -1.78
CA SER A 217 -34.60 -27.20 -1.49
C SER A 217 -35.13 -28.57 -1.94
N GLU A 218 -34.55 -29.16 -2.99
CA GLU A 218 -34.91 -30.50 -3.48
C GLU A 218 -34.32 -31.63 -2.64
N ASP A 219 -33.23 -31.39 -1.91
CA ASP A 219 -32.48 -32.44 -1.19
C ASP A 219 -32.93 -32.63 0.28
N LYS A 220 -34.12 -32.14 0.64
CA LYS A 220 -34.76 -32.47 1.93
C LYS A 220 -35.74 -33.63 1.73
N PRO A 221 -35.43 -34.86 2.16
CA PRO A 221 -36.45 -35.90 2.22
C PRO A 221 -37.52 -35.50 3.24
N GLU A 222 -38.78 -35.42 2.78
CA GLU A 222 -39.96 -35.26 3.62
C GLU A 222 -39.99 -36.37 4.67
N LYS A 223 -39.66 -36.00 5.91
CA LYS A 223 -39.64 -36.92 7.04
C LYS A 223 -40.94 -36.81 7.83
N TYR A 224 -42.07 -37.08 7.19
CA TYR A 224 -43.36 -37.30 7.85
C TYR A 224 -44.24 -38.22 7.01
N GLU A 225 -44.09 -39.52 7.18
CA GLU A 225 -45.19 -40.47 7.38
C GLU A 225 -44.60 -41.87 7.60
N LEU A 226 -45.31 -42.69 8.40
CA LEU A 226 -44.99 -44.06 8.85
C LEU A 226 -44.28 -44.18 10.22
N SER A 227 -45.03 -43.86 11.28
CA SER A 227 -45.07 -44.72 12.48
C SER A 227 -46.43 -44.58 13.19
N VAL A 228 -47.47 -45.11 12.54
CA VAL A 228 -48.63 -45.67 13.23
C VAL A 228 -48.78 -47.09 12.66
N ILE A 229 -48.99 -48.07 13.55
CA ILE A 229 -49.11 -49.52 13.34
C ILE A 229 -47.75 -50.27 13.33
N MET A 230 -47.24 -50.63 14.51
CA MET A 230 -47.47 -51.95 15.15
C MET A 230 -46.91 -51.96 16.58
#